data_AF-A0A5C5UY22-F1
#
_entry.id   AF-A0A5C5UY22-F1
#
_cell.length_a   1.000
_cell.length_b   1.000
_cell.length_c   1.000
_cell.angle_alpha   90.00
_cell.angle_beta   90.00
_cell.angle_gamma   90.00
#
_symmetry.space_group_name_H-M   'P 1'
#
loop_
_entity.id
_entity.type
_entity.pdbx_description
1 polymer ?
#
loop_
_entity_poly.entity_id
_entity_poly.type
_entity_poly.pdbx_seq_one_letter_code
_entity_poly.pdbx_strand_id
1 'polypeptide(L)'
;MGRFLLSVLLAGLLASDAWGDYASTHLYELIGQADLIAAGSIKEVDDQTFLLEVEDLVVGEARNNGVRIKRFRDWPCAWRWSEYSAGQRVLVFAKREGRELRLIGAGGEGESPIVDGLVYCQFVCPVGPSATFAEREVATIRYRDLRSAIIEYRKLFRLVPAKQAVRTIGAERGYFPFEAVNFLGDATAMMSFSDRSPLHQMLFDQTLREKRRLRSKRPSAPID
;
A
#
# COMPACT_ATOMS: atom_id res chain seq x y z
N MET A 1 -26.17 26.96 -38.25
CA MET A 1 -26.43 26.70 -36.81
C MET A 1 -26.81 25.25 -36.51
N GLY A 2 -27.62 24.54 -37.32
CA GLY A 2 -28.11 23.19 -36.98
C GLY A 2 -27.05 22.08 -36.80
N ARG A 3 -25.90 22.13 -37.50
CA ARG A 3 -24.86 21.10 -37.38
C ARG A 3 -24.07 21.15 -36.06
N PHE A 4 -23.91 22.33 -35.47
CA PHE A 4 -23.22 22.48 -34.18
C PHE A 4 -24.05 21.94 -33.02
N LEU A 5 -25.37 22.13 -33.07
CA LEU A 5 -26.29 21.65 -32.03
C LEU A 5 -26.33 20.12 -31.97
N LEU A 6 -26.27 19.45 -33.12
CA LEU A 6 -26.26 17.99 -33.21
C LEU A 6 -24.96 17.38 -32.65
N SER A 7 -23.80 18.01 -32.90
CA SER A 7 -22.52 17.55 -32.36
C SER A 7 -22.44 17.65 -30.84
N VAL A 8 -23.03 18.69 -30.24
CA VAL A 8 -23.08 18.87 -28.77
C VAL A 8 -24.02 17.84 -28.12
N LEU A 9 -25.18 17.58 -28.74
CA LEU A 9 -26.13 16.55 -28.26
C LEU A 9 -25.54 15.13 -28.34
N LEU A 10 -24.78 14.83 -29.39
CA LEU A 10 -24.14 13.52 -29.56
C LEU A 10 -22.99 13.32 -28.56
N ALA A 11 -22.24 14.38 -28.23
CA ALA A 11 -21.17 14.31 -27.23
C ALA A 11 -21.70 14.07 -25.81
N GLY A 12 -22.88 14.60 -25.47
CA GLY A 12 -23.53 14.36 -24.18
C GLY A 12 -24.03 12.92 -24.00
N LEU A 13 -24.44 12.25 -25.08
CA LEU A 13 -24.91 10.85 -25.05
C LEU A 13 -23.77 9.82 -24.97
N LEU A 14 -22.54 10.23 -25.31
CA LEU A 14 -21.35 9.38 -25.22
C LEU A 14 -20.56 9.57 -23.92
N ALA A 15 -21.03 10.40 -23.00
CA ALA A 15 -20.50 10.48 -21.64
C ALA A 15 -20.90 9.21 -20.87
N SER A 16 -20.17 8.11 -21.13
CA SER A 16 -20.30 6.89 -20.34
C SER A 16 -19.82 7.17 -18.92
N ASP A 17 -20.61 6.78 -17.93
CA ASP A 17 -20.19 6.76 -16.54
C ASP A 17 -19.01 5.80 -16.40
N ALA A 18 -17.79 6.34 -16.43
CA ALA A 18 -16.60 5.57 -16.13
C ALA A 18 -16.59 5.30 -14.62
N TRP A 19 -17.17 4.18 -14.20
CA TRP A 19 -17.01 3.69 -12.84
C TRP A 19 -15.54 3.30 -12.64
N GLY A 20 -14.82 4.13 -11.87
CA GLY A 20 -13.48 3.78 -11.42
C GLY A 20 -13.58 2.63 -10.44
N ASP A 21 -13.24 1.42 -10.87
CA ASP A 21 -13.06 0.28 -9.96
C ASP A 21 -11.79 0.53 -9.13
N TYR A 22 -11.99 1.08 -7.93
CA TYR A 22 -10.92 1.34 -6.99
C TYR A 22 -10.67 0.12 -6.11
N ALA A 23 -9.57 -0.58 -6.36
CA ALA A 23 -9.07 -1.59 -5.45
C ALA A 23 -8.10 -0.95 -4.44
N SER A 24 -8.49 -0.92 -3.16
CA SER A 24 -7.62 -0.46 -2.07
C SER A 24 -6.33 -1.27 -2.03
N THR A 25 -5.19 -0.61 -1.83
CA THR A 25 -3.90 -1.32 -1.73
C THR A 25 -3.79 -2.00 -0.37
N HIS A 26 -3.57 -3.31 -0.35
CA HIS A 26 -3.49 -4.06 0.90
C HIS A 26 -2.15 -3.80 1.62
N LEU A 27 -2.13 -3.96 2.95
CA LEU A 27 -0.93 -3.71 3.76
C LEU A 27 0.29 -4.51 3.31
N TYR A 28 0.13 -5.79 2.96
CA TYR A 28 1.23 -6.61 2.46
C TYR A 28 1.79 -6.11 1.11
N GLU A 29 0.95 -5.48 0.28
CA GLU A 29 1.35 -4.87 -0.99
C GLU A 29 2.13 -3.59 -0.74
N LEU A 30 1.68 -2.75 0.21
CA LEU A 30 2.43 -1.56 0.65
C LEU A 30 3.82 -1.95 1.15
N ILE A 31 3.91 -2.96 2.02
CA ILE A 31 5.18 -3.46 2.55
C ILE A 31 6.08 -3.99 1.43
N GLY A 32 5.50 -4.74 0.49
CA GLY A 32 6.21 -5.36 -0.62
C GLY A 32 6.75 -4.36 -1.63
N GLN A 33 5.98 -3.32 -1.93
CA GLN A 33 6.30 -2.34 -2.97
C GLN A 33 7.12 -1.15 -2.48
N ALA A 34 7.18 -0.92 -1.17
CA ALA A 34 7.88 0.23 -0.60
C ALA A 34 9.40 0.16 -0.76
N ASP A 35 9.95 1.25 -1.27
CA ASP A 35 11.38 1.57 -1.27
C ASP A 35 11.78 2.28 0.04
N LEU A 36 10.82 2.92 0.70
CA LEU A 36 10.96 3.57 1.99
C LEU A 36 9.76 3.24 2.88
N ILE A 37 10.05 2.76 4.09
CA ILE A 37 9.07 2.67 5.18
C ILE A 37 9.69 3.38 6.38
N ALA A 38 9.03 4.43 6.87
CA ALA A 38 9.55 5.23 7.97
C ALA A 38 8.42 5.78 8.83
N ALA A 39 8.68 5.90 10.13
CA ALA A 39 7.88 6.70 11.04
C ALA A 39 8.60 8.01 11.36
N GLY A 40 7.84 9.10 11.47
CA GLY A 40 8.39 10.40 11.74
C GLY A 40 7.33 11.47 11.90
N SER A 41 7.79 12.70 12.06
CA SER A 41 6.94 13.88 12.19
C SER A 41 7.03 14.74 10.95
N ILE A 42 5.90 15.25 10.48
CA ILE A 42 5.86 16.20 9.36
C ILE A 42 6.46 17.51 9.84
N LYS A 43 7.53 17.96 9.20
CA LYS A 43 8.25 19.19 9.55
C LYS A 43 7.76 20.39 8.76
N GLU A 44 7.59 20.20 7.46
CA GLU A 44 7.18 21.24 6.51
C GLU A 44 6.16 20.65 5.53
N VAL A 45 5.23 21.49 5.06
CA VAL A 45 4.22 21.12 4.08
C VAL A 45 4.21 22.19 2.99
N ASP A 46 4.37 21.75 1.75
CA ASP A 46 4.24 22.57 0.55
C ASP A 46 3.00 22.16 -0.25
N ASP A 47 2.79 22.78 -1.41
CA ASP A 47 1.65 22.53 -2.30
C ASP A 47 1.64 21.11 -2.94
N GLN A 48 2.82 20.49 -3.08
CA GLN A 48 2.96 19.15 -3.69
C GLN A 48 3.61 18.12 -2.78
N THR A 49 4.35 18.54 -1.76
CA THR A 49 5.18 17.64 -0.95
C THR A 49 5.09 17.99 0.52
N PHE A 50 5.52 17.07 1.37
CA PHE A 50 5.85 17.37 2.76
C PHE A 50 7.25 16.84 3.07
N LEU A 51 7.92 17.48 4.03
CA LEU A 51 9.18 17.02 4.59
C LEU A 51 8.91 16.19 5.83
N LEU A 52 9.25 14.90 5.79
CA LEU A 52 9.18 14.02 6.94
C LEU A 52 10.52 14.04 7.69
N GLU A 53 10.51 14.51 8.93
CA GLU A 53 11.61 14.31 9.87
C GLU A 53 11.54 12.87 10.40
N VAL A 54 12.48 12.02 9.94
CA VAL A 54 12.46 10.59 10.21
C VAL A 54 12.93 10.31 11.63
N GLU A 55 12.06 9.70 12.43
CA GLU A 55 12.35 9.25 13.81
C GLU A 55 12.82 7.79 13.82
N ASP A 56 12.20 6.94 12.99
CA ASP A 56 12.51 5.51 12.89
C ASP A 56 12.41 5.05 11.43
N LEU A 57 13.52 4.54 10.91
CA LEU A 57 13.63 4.03 9.55
C LEU A 57 13.50 2.50 9.56
N VAL A 58 12.43 1.98 8.96
CA VAL A 58 12.16 0.53 8.90
C VAL A 58 12.74 -0.09 7.62
N VAL A 59 12.58 0.60 6.49
CA VAL A 59 13.06 0.17 5.17
C VAL A 59 13.57 1.39 4.40
N GLY A 60 14.67 1.21 3.66
CA GLY A 60 15.17 2.19 2.70
C GLY A 60 16.33 3.02 3.23
N GLU A 61 16.44 4.24 2.72
CA GLU A 61 17.50 5.20 3.06
C GLU A 61 16.86 6.57 3.31
N ALA A 62 17.24 7.23 4.40
CA ALA A 62 16.92 8.62 4.68
C ALA A 62 18.23 9.43 4.74
N ARG A 63 18.19 10.69 4.29
CA ARG A 63 19.34 11.61 4.39
C ARG A 63 19.18 12.48 5.64
N ASN A 64 20.29 13.08 6.09
CA ASN A 64 20.45 13.73 7.41
C ASN A 64 19.46 14.87 7.77
N ASN A 65 18.50 15.23 6.92
CA ASN A 65 17.49 16.27 7.18
C ASN A 65 16.04 15.78 6.96
N GLY A 66 15.83 14.46 6.98
CA GLY A 66 14.53 13.87 6.67
C GLY A 66 14.35 13.55 5.19
N VAL A 67 13.11 13.30 4.79
CA VAL A 67 12.76 12.82 3.46
C VAL A 67 11.58 13.60 2.91
N ARG A 68 11.74 14.17 1.71
CA ARG A 68 10.66 14.87 1.01
C ARG A 68 9.82 13.87 0.23
N ILE A 69 8.51 13.87 0.49
CA ILE A 69 7.55 12.91 -0.05
C ILE A 69 6.42 13.69 -0.73
N LYS A 70 6.02 13.26 -1.93
CA LYS A 70 4.84 13.78 -2.63
C LYS A 70 3.60 13.48 -1.81
N ARG A 71 2.87 14.53 -1.44
CA ARG A 71 1.69 14.43 -0.58
C ARG A 71 0.53 13.81 -1.35
N PHE A 72 -0.32 13.08 -0.63
CA PHE A 72 -1.60 12.66 -1.18
C PHE A 72 -2.49 13.88 -1.42
N ARG A 73 -3.30 13.85 -2.47
CA ARG A 73 -4.28 14.91 -2.76
C ARG A 73 -5.65 14.27 -2.75
N ASP A 74 -6.54 14.85 -1.97
CA ASP A 74 -7.93 14.42 -1.90
C ASP A 74 -8.58 14.52 -3.28
N TRP A 75 -9.42 13.54 -3.58
CA TRP A 75 -10.19 13.43 -4.81
C TRP A 75 -11.54 12.75 -4.48
N PRO A 76 -12.55 12.81 -5.37
CA PRO A 76 -13.93 12.47 -4.99
C PRO A 76 -14.15 11.13 -4.28
N CYS A 77 -13.28 10.14 -4.54
CA CYS A 77 -13.40 8.80 -3.96
C CYS A 77 -12.39 8.49 -2.85
N ALA A 78 -11.48 9.40 -2.52
CA ALA A 78 -10.53 9.21 -1.43
C ALA A 78 -10.01 10.51 -0.84
N TRP A 79 -9.89 10.52 0.48
CA TRP A 79 -9.50 11.68 1.26
C TRP A 79 -8.54 11.26 2.36
N ARG A 80 -7.63 12.16 2.73
CA ARG A 80 -6.77 11.99 3.89
C ARG A 80 -7.60 12.14 5.17
N TRP A 81 -7.14 11.51 6.25
CA TRP A 81 -7.76 11.58 7.58
C TRP A 81 -7.75 12.97 8.22
N SER A 82 -6.89 13.88 7.76
CA SER A 82 -6.87 15.29 8.14
C SER A 82 -6.10 16.12 7.11
N GLU A 83 -6.19 17.45 7.18
CA GLU A 83 -5.29 18.33 6.43
C GLU A 83 -3.84 18.15 6.89
N TYR A 84 -2.90 18.30 5.94
CA TYR A 84 -1.48 18.23 6.23
C TYR A 84 -1.05 19.42 7.12
N SER A 85 -0.42 19.11 8.25
CA SER A 85 0.15 20.13 9.14
C SER A 85 1.46 19.66 9.76
N ALA A 86 2.33 20.63 10.08
CA ALA A 86 3.57 20.34 10.80
C ALA A 86 3.28 19.80 12.21
N GLY A 87 4.13 18.90 12.69
CA GLY A 87 3.98 18.18 13.96
C GLY A 87 3.14 16.91 13.89
N GLN A 88 2.47 16.64 12.76
CA GLN A 88 1.73 15.38 12.59
C GLN A 88 2.70 14.21 12.51
N ARG A 89 2.49 13.21 13.36
CA ARG A 89 3.29 11.99 13.37
C ARG A 89 2.64 10.91 12.50
N VAL A 90 3.41 10.35 11.57
CA VAL A 90 2.90 9.44 10.54
C VAL A 90 3.85 8.26 10.29
N LEU A 91 3.26 7.13 9.93
CA LEU A 91 3.95 6.01 9.26
C LEU A 91 3.73 6.16 7.76
N VAL A 92 4.81 6.17 6.98
CA VAL A 92 4.76 6.26 5.53
C VAL A 92 5.25 4.98 4.84
N PHE A 93 4.60 4.64 3.75
CA PHE A 93 4.99 3.63 2.77
C PHE A 93 5.15 4.35 1.42
N ALA A 94 6.39 4.57 1.02
CA ALA A 94 6.70 5.34 -0.19
C ALA A 94 7.50 4.51 -1.19
N LYS A 95 7.19 4.72 -2.47
CA LYS A 95 7.89 4.18 -3.62
C LYS A 95 8.67 5.29 -4.32
N ARG A 96 9.83 4.94 -4.85
CA ARG A 96 10.68 5.87 -5.60
C ARG A 96 10.25 5.92 -7.06
N GLU A 97 9.94 7.12 -7.53
CA GLU A 97 9.64 7.40 -8.94
C GLU A 97 10.68 8.39 -9.45
N GLY A 98 11.74 7.86 -10.08
CA GLY A 98 12.91 8.65 -10.47
C GLY A 98 13.66 9.21 -9.25
N ARG A 99 13.63 10.54 -9.08
CA ARG A 99 14.23 11.23 -7.92
C ARG A 99 13.25 11.49 -6.78
N GLU A 100 11.97 11.31 -7.03
CA GLU A 100 10.91 11.62 -6.09
C GLU A 100 10.49 10.38 -5.29
N LEU A 101 9.91 10.62 -4.12
CA LEU A 101 9.23 9.60 -3.34
C LEU A 101 7.74 9.93 -3.32
N ARG A 102 6.91 8.93 -3.58
CA ARG A 102 5.46 9.06 -3.61
C ARG A 102 4.85 8.03 -2.68
N LEU A 103 3.82 8.42 -1.93
CA LEU A 103 3.01 7.50 -1.15
C LEU A 103 2.39 6.42 -2.05
N ILE A 104 2.40 5.18 -1.60
CA ILE A 104 1.80 4.05 -2.33
C ILE A 104 0.30 4.02 -2.06
N GLY A 105 -0.51 3.61 -3.03
CA GLY A 105 -1.97 3.58 -2.88
C GLY A 105 -2.62 4.89 -3.34
N ALA A 106 -3.62 4.76 -4.20
CA ALA A 106 -4.32 5.92 -4.77
C ALA A 106 -5.43 6.44 -3.84
N GLY A 107 -5.69 5.76 -2.72
CA GLY A 107 -6.70 6.10 -1.73
C GLY A 107 -6.12 6.73 -0.47
N GLY A 108 -4.81 7.04 -0.47
CA GLY A 108 -4.12 7.58 0.70
C GLY A 108 -3.60 6.51 1.67
N GLU A 109 -3.60 5.23 1.28
CA GLU A 109 -3.18 4.13 2.16
C GLU A 109 -1.70 4.19 2.52
N GLY A 110 -0.86 4.76 1.66
CA GLY A 110 0.59 4.84 1.90
C GLY A 110 0.98 5.71 3.08
N GLU A 111 0.03 6.30 3.79
CA GLU A 111 0.25 7.08 5.00
C GLU A 111 -0.76 6.68 6.08
N SER A 112 -0.30 6.61 7.33
CA SER A 112 -1.17 6.32 8.48
C SER A 112 -0.76 7.16 9.68
N PRO A 113 -1.70 7.84 10.39
CA PRO A 113 -1.33 8.63 11.55
C PRO A 113 -0.89 7.73 12.71
N ILE A 114 0.05 8.25 13.50
CA ILE A 114 0.50 7.64 14.74
C ILE A 114 0.08 8.53 15.91
N VAL A 115 -0.87 8.07 16.73
CA VAL A 115 -1.34 8.78 17.94
C VAL A 115 -1.17 7.85 19.12
N ASP A 116 -0.49 8.32 20.18
CA ASP A 116 -0.22 7.56 21.40
C ASP A 116 0.43 6.17 21.16
N GLY A 117 1.28 6.09 20.13
CA GLY A 117 1.98 4.86 19.74
C GLY A 117 1.09 3.86 18.98
N LEU A 118 -0.14 4.23 18.64
CA LEU A 118 -1.05 3.46 17.79
C LEU A 118 -1.03 3.99 16.36
N VAL A 119 -0.88 3.08 15.40
CA VAL A 119 -1.04 3.34 13.97
C VAL A 119 -2.49 3.10 13.60
N TYR A 120 -3.11 4.09 12.97
CA TYR A 120 -4.49 4.00 12.48
C TYR A 120 -4.46 3.52 11.03
N CYS A 121 -4.81 2.25 10.86
CA CYS A 121 -4.75 1.54 9.61
C CYS A 121 -6.02 1.78 8.78
N GLN A 122 -5.91 2.57 7.71
CA GLN A 122 -6.98 2.64 6.70
C GLN A 122 -7.02 1.42 5.77
N PHE A 123 -6.15 0.43 6.00
CA PHE A 123 -6.04 -0.81 5.20
C PHE A 123 -7.24 -1.75 5.33
N VAL A 124 -8.15 -1.45 6.25
CA VAL A 124 -9.27 -2.30 6.62
C VAL A 124 -10.56 -1.51 6.42
N CYS A 125 -11.25 -1.73 5.31
CA CYS A 125 -12.58 -2.34 5.27
C CYS A 125 -13.27 -2.05 3.91
N PRO A 126 -13.93 -3.06 3.29
CA PRO A 126 -14.73 -2.90 2.10
C PRO A 126 -16.08 -2.31 2.49
N VAL A 127 -16.17 -0.99 2.63
CA VAL A 127 -17.46 -0.32 2.72
C VAL A 127 -17.74 0.33 1.37
N GLY A 128 -18.91 0.03 0.82
CA GLY A 128 -19.37 0.57 -0.45
C GLY A 128 -19.29 2.11 -0.49
N PRO A 129 -19.53 2.72 -1.67
CA PRO A 129 -19.24 4.12 -1.97
C PRO A 129 -19.93 5.18 -1.08
N SER A 130 -20.72 4.78 -0.07
CA SER A 130 -21.57 5.68 0.73
C SER A 130 -21.18 5.83 2.21
N ALA A 131 -20.14 5.17 2.72
CA ALA A 131 -19.78 5.29 4.14
C ALA A 131 -18.98 6.58 4.42
N THR A 132 -19.48 7.39 5.35
CA THR A 132 -18.76 8.58 5.84
C THR A 132 -17.58 8.18 6.72
N PHE A 133 -16.55 9.05 6.86
CA PHE A 133 -15.36 8.72 7.67
C PHE A 133 -15.70 8.40 9.13
N ALA A 134 -16.76 9.02 9.68
CA ALA A 134 -17.23 8.75 11.04
C ALA A 134 -17.78 7.32 11.24
N GLU A 135 -18.11 6.63 10.15
CA GLU A 135 -18.69 5.27 10.15
C GLU A 135 -17.66 4.19 9.78
N ARG A 136 -16.43 4.57 9.41
CA ARG A 136 -15.39 3.61 9.06
C ARG A 136 -14.76 3.06 10.34
N GLU A 137 -14.91 1.76 10.57
CA GLU A 137 -14.12 1.05 11.58
C GLU A 137 -12.64 1.17 11.22
N VAL A 138 -11.93 2.07 11.90
CA VAL A 138 -10.48 2.20 11.74
C VAL A 138 -9.81 1.16 12.63
N ALA A 139 -9.18 0.17 11.99
CA ALA A 139 -8.32 -0.75 12.72
C ALA A 139 -7.12 0.00 13.30
N THR A 140 -6.79 -0.24 14.56
CA THR A 140 -5.59 0.32 15.19
C THR A 140 -4.61 -0.78 15.55
N ILE A 141 -3.33 -0.45 15.53
CA ILE A 141 -2.27 -1.37 15.92
C ILE A 141 -1.13 -0.64 16.59
N ARG A 142 -0.53 -1.23 17.64
CA ARG A 142 0.68 -0.65 18.23
C ARG A 142 1.79 -0.58 17.20
N TYR A 143 2.42 0.59 17.08
CA TYR A 143 3.50 0.84 16.13
C TYR A 143 4.62 -0.20 16.25
N ARG A 144 5.03 -0.53 17.48
CA ARG A 144 6.06 -1.55 17.76
C ARG A 144 5.72 -2.92 17.15
N ASP A 145 4.46 -3.32 17.25
CA ASP A 145 4.01 -4.64 16.79
C ASP A 145 3.92 -4.65 15.26
N LEU A 146 3.41 -3.58 14.64
CA LEU A 146 3.38 -3.42 13.19
C LEU A 146 4.79 -3.38 12.59
N ARG A 147 5.69 -2.57 13.16
CA ARG A 147 7.11 -2.49 12.76
C ARG A 147 7.77 -3.87 12.74
N SER A 148 7.55 -4.66 13.79
CA SER A 148 8.11 -6.00 13.89
C SER A 148 7.58 -6.91 12.78
N ALA A 149 6.28 -6.88 12.50
CA ALA A 149 5.69 -7.66 11.42
C ALA A 149 6.18 -7.23 10.02
N ILE A 150 6.41 -5.92 9.79
CA ILE A 150 7.00 -5.42 8.53
C ILE A 150 8.38 -6.04 8.31
N ILE A 151 9.22 -6.03 9.35
CA ILE A 151 10.58 -6.59 9.28
C ILE A 151 10.54 -8.08 9.00
N GLU A 152 9.72 -8.84 9.75
CA GLU A 152 9.61 -10.29 9.56
C GLU A 152 9.03 -10.66 8.19
N TYR A 153 8.02 -9.94 7.72
CA TYR A 153 7.47 -10.13 6.37
C TYR A 153 8.55 -9.95 5.30
N ARG A 154 9.35 -8.87 5.38
CA ARG A 154 10.40 -8.64 4.37
C ARG A 154 11.53 -9.65 4.43
N LYS A 155 11.89 -10.13 5.62
CA LYS A 155 12.85 -11.24 5.80
C LYS A 155 12.33 -12.51 5.12
N LEU A 156 11.08 -12.89 5.40
CA LEU A 156 10.46 -14.11 4.87
C LEU A 156 10.46 -14.15 3.34
N PHE A 157 10.13 -13.02 2.71
CA PHE A 157 10.05 -12.90 1.25
C PHE A 157 11.37 -12.44 0.60
N ARG A 158 12.47 -12.39 1.37
CA ARG A 158 13.80 -11.92 0.90
C ARG A 158 13.72 -10.62 0.09
N LEU A 159 12.88 -9.70 0.55
CA LEU A 159 12.65 -8.43 -0.14
C LEU A 159 13.86 -7.51 0.11
N VAL A 160 14.92 -7.75 -0.65
CA VAL A 160 16.12 -6.91 -0.67
C VAL A 160 15.75 -5.55 -1.29
N PRO A 161 16.19 -4.41 -0.72
CA PRO A 161 16.01 -3.12 -1.37
C PRO A 161 16.50 -3.16 -2.83
N ALA A 162 15.75 -2.58 -3.77
CA ALA A 162 16.04 -2.67 -5.21
C ALA A 162 17.49 -2.25 -5.57
N LYS A 163 18.08 -1.31 -4.83
CA LYS A 163 19.48 -0.89 -5.02
C LYS A 163 20.51 -1.97 -4.66
N GLN A 164 20.22 -2.87 -3.72
CA GLN A 164 21.09 -4.00 -3.39
C GLN A 164 20.93 -5.16 -4.38
N ALA A 165 19.73 -5.34 -4.96
CA ALA A 165 19.51 -6.34 -6.00
C ALA A 165 20.38 -6.10 -7.25
N VAL A 166 20.66 -4.84 -7.62
CA VAL A 166 21.51 -4.51 -8.78
C VAL A 166 22.99 -4.88 -8.58
N ARG A 167 23.48 -4.97 -7.34
CA ARG A 167 24.85 -5.47 -7.07
C ARG A 167 24.93 -6.99 -7.03
N THR A 168 23.84 -7.67 -6.68
CA THR A 168 23.80 -9.14 -6.59
C THR A 168 23.47 -9.79 -7.94
N ILE A 169 22.78 -9.09 -8.85
CA ILE A 169 22.36 -9.61 -10.17
C ILE A 169 23.36 -9.16 -11.26
N GLY A 170 24.65 -9.21 -10.94
CA GLY A 170 25.76 -9.03 -11.88
C GLY A 170 26.20 -10.33 -12.55
N ALA A 171 25.41 -11.41 -12.52
CA ALA A 171 25.82 -12.69 -13.10
C ALA A 171 24.75 -13.45 -13.90
N GLU A 172 23.44 -13.33 -13.66
CA GLU A 172 22.48 -14.12 -14.46
C GLU A 172 21.20 -13.33 -14.78
N ARG A 173 20.96 -13.12 -16.08
CA ARG A 173 19.68 -12.67 -16.63
C ARG A 173 18.67 -13.81 -16.52
N GLY A 174 17.98 -13.89 -15.39
CA GLY A 174 16.77 -14.69 -15.23
C GLY A 174 15.55 -13.78 -15.13
N TYR A 175 14.74 -13.76 -16.19
CA TYR A 175 13.35 -13.29 -16.13
C TYR A 175 12.63 -14.19 -15.12
N PHE A 176 12.20 -13.67 -13.97
CA PHE A 176 11.42 -14.45 -13.00
C PHE A 176 9.97 -14.53 -13.50
N PRO A 177 9.45 -15.71 -13.89
CA PRO A 177 8.04 -15.86 -14.15
C PRO A 177 7.27 -15.76 -12.82
N PHE A 178 6.06 -15.21 -12.90
CA PHE A 178 5.10 -15.03 -11.80
C PHE A 178 4.61 -16.36 -11.17
N GLU A 179 5.28 -17.48 -11.45
CA GLU A 179 4.93 -18.84 -11.00
C GLU A 179 5.59 -19.26 -9.68
N ALA A 180 6.46 -18.43 -9.09
CA ALA A 180 7.07 -18.71 -7.78
C ALA A 180 6.07 -18.72 -6.60
N VAL A 181 4.78 -18.49 -6.84
CA VAL A 181 3.71 -18.65 -5.83
C VAL A 181 3.27 -20.12 -5.68
N ASN A 182 3.72 -21.03 -6.56
CA ASN A 182 3.40 -22.46 -6.48
C ASN A 182 4.38 -23.30 -5.63
N PHE A 183 5.48 -22.73 -5.13
CA PHE A 183 6.45 -23.45 -4.28
C PHE A 183 6.13 -23.42 -2.78
N LEU A 184 4.85 -23.21 -2.43
CA LEU A 184 4.34 -23.18 -1.04
C LEU A 184 3.44 -24.39 -0.72
N GLY A 185 3.54 -25.46 -1.52
CA GLY A 185 2.89 -26.75 -1.24
C GLY A 185 3.54 -27.55 -0.11
N ASP A 186 4.85 -27.37 0.12
CA ASP A 186 5.63 -28.24 1.03
C ASP A 186 6.18 -27.57 2.30
N ALA A 187 5.91 -26.28 2.52
CA ALA A 187 6.25 -25.62 3.79
C ALA A 187 5.24 -25.92 4.93
N THR A 188 4.43 -26.97 4.77
CA THR A 188 3.43 -27.43 5.76
C THR A 188 4.06 -28.32 6.83
N ALA A 189 5.32 -28.72 6.68
CA ALA A 189 5.99 -29.66 7.58
C ALA A 189 7.30 -29.11 8.16
N MET A 190 7.28 -27.94 8.80
CA MET A 190 8.23 -27.60 9.87
C MET A 190 7.86 -26.25 10.48
N MET A 191 7.13 -26.31 11.60
CA MET A 191 7.18 -25.40 12.76
C MET A 191 5.84 -25.50 13.52
N SER A 192 5.87 -26.05 14.74
CA SER A 192 4.71 -26.05 15.62
C SER A 192 4.35 -24.61 15.99
N PHE A 193 3.23 -24.14 15.46
CA PHE A 193 2.76 -22.76 15.46
C PHE A 193 1.81 -22.48 16.64
N SER A 194 2.32 -22.40 17.88
CA SER A 194 1.50 -22.02 19.04
C SER A 194 1.61 -20.54 19.46
N ASP A 195 2.55 -19.77 18.93
CA ASP A 195 2.81 -18.38 19.37
C ASP A 195 2.80 -17.34 18.22
N ARG A 196 1.80 -17.37 17.34
CA ARG A 196 1.60 -16.22 16.42
C ARG A 196 0.95 -15.07 17.18
N SER A 197 1.53 -13.88 17.08
CA SER A 197 0.80 -12.66 17.45
C SER A 197 -0.50 -12.57 16.63
N PRO A 198 -1.60 -12.05 17.19
CA PRO A 198 -2.87 -11.89 16.47
C PRO A 198 -2.73 -11.19 15.10
N LEU A 199 -1.74 -10.30 14.97
CA LEU A 199 -1.42 -9.61 13.72
C LEU A 199 -0.86 -10.55 12.64
N HIS A 200 0.02 -11.49 13.00
CA HIS A 200 0.53 -12.48 12.05
C HIS A 200 -0.59 -13.38 11.55
N GLN A 201 -1.52 -13.75 12.43
CA GLN A 201 -2.69 -14.52 12.02
C GLN A 201 -3.58 -13.72 11.07
N MET A 202 -3.83 -12.44 11.36
CA MET A 202 -4.60 -11.55 10.49
C MET A 202 -3.99 -11.39 9.09
N LEU A 203 -2.68 -11.11 8.99
CA LEU A 203 -1.99 -10.97 7.70
C LEU A 203 -1.98 -12.27 6.91
N PHE A 204 -1.79 -13.39 7.61
CA PHE A 204 -1.84 -14.73 7.03
C PHE A 204 -3.25 -15.05 6.49
N ASP A 205 -4.28 -14.76 7.27
CA ASP A 205 -5.68 -15.00 6.89
C ASP A 205 -6.10 -14.12 5.72
N GLN A 206 -5.67 -12.85 5.68
CA GLN A 206 -5.88 -11.97 4.52
C GLN A 206 -5.25 -12.54 3.26
N THR A 207 -4.00 -13.01 3.36
CA THR A 207 -3.28 -13.63 2.23
C THR A 207 -4.01 -14.89 1.73
N LEU A 208 -4.53 -15.72 2.65
CA LEU A 208 -5.28 -16.93 2.30
C LEU A 208 -6.63 -16.60 1.65
N ARG A 209 -7.36 -15.59 2.14
CA ARG A 209 -8.62 -15.15 1.55
C ARG A 209 -8.41 -14.69 0.10
N GLU A 210 -7.36 -13.90 -0.15
CA GLU A 210 -7.09 -13.42 -1.51
C GLU A 210 -6.67 -14.55 -2.46
N LYS A 211 -5.85 -15.51 -1.99
CA LYS A 211 -5.56 -16.74 -2.77
C LYS A 211 -6.83 -17.51 -3.16
N ARG A 212 -7.81 -17.62 -2.26
CA ARG A 212 -9.10 -18.27 -2.55
C ARG A 212 -9.91 -17.48 -3.58
N ARG A 213 -9.99 -16.16 -3.45
CA ARG A 213 -10.68 -15.26 -4.39
C ARG A 213 -10.07 -15.31 -5.80
N LEU A 214 -8.75 -15.34 -5.90
CA LEU A 214 -8.05 -15.47 -7.19
C LEU A 214 -8.27 -16.85 -7.83
N ARG A 215 -8.33 -17.92 -7.02
CA ARG A 215 -8.69 -19.27 -7.51
C ARG A 215 -10.13 -19.35 -8.02
N SER A 216 -11.09 -18.71 -7.35
CA SER A 216 -12.49 -18.69 -7.81
C SER A 216 -12.73 -17.87 -9.07
N LYS A 217 -11.81 -16.96 -9.42
CA LYS A 217 -11.88 -16.15 -10.65
C LYS A 217 -11.16 -16.77 -11.85
N ARG A 218 -10.44 -17.90 -11.69
CA ARG A 218 -9.85 -18.59 -12.84
C ARG A 218 -10.99 -19.26 -13.63
N PRO A 219 -11.22 -18.91 -14.91
CA PRO A 219 -12.16 -19.64 -15.73
C PRO A 219 -11.72 -21.11 -15.78
N SER A 220 -12.65 -22.03 -15.54
CA SER A 220 -12.41 -23.45 -15.77
C SER A 220 -11.96 -23.62 -17.21
N ALA A 221 -10.75 -24.16 -17.41
CA ALA A 221 -10.31 -24.54 -18.75
C ALA A 221 -11.37 -25.45 -19.38
N PRO A 222 -11.71 -25.26 -20.67
CA PRO A 222 -12.61 -26.16 -21.35
C PRO A 222 -12.06 -27.58 -21.21
N ILE A 223 -12.91 -28.49 -20.76
CA ILE A 223 -12.62 -29.92 -20.73
C ILE A 223 -12.92 -30.39 -22.14
N ASP A 224 -11.87 -30.67 -22.92
CA ASP A 224 -11.96 -31.35 -24.22
C ASP A 224 -12.30 -32.85 -24.06
#